data_AF-A0A6P6FJT0-F1
#
_entry.id   AF-A0A6P6FJT0-F1
#
_cell.length_a   1.000
_cell.length_b   1.000
_cell.length_c   1.000
_cell.angle_alpha   90.00
_cell.angle_beta   90.00
_cell.angle_gamma   90.00
#
_symmetry.space_group_name_H-M   'P 1'
#
loop_
_entity.id
_entity.type
_entity.pdbx_description
1 polymer ?
#
loop_
_entity_poly.entity_id
_entity_poly.type
_entity_poly.pdbx_seq_one_letter_code
_entity_poly.pdbx_strand_id
1 'polypeptide(L)'
;MKYVSSYVFPLTNSNAGLSATGVIYTDSKGKTHRALIRDKGEVILSAGAIGSPQLLLLSGVGPVNHLSSLHIPVVHSNPDVGNFMADNPRNMINIVSPFALDPSSVQVVGITSDFNSMEAFSYTFPFSFPQPFGLFPNSTSPLEFSLATIVEKFSGPQSTGSLRLLSSADVKVSPAVRFNYFSEAVDIARCVKGMRRVGDLLKTESLEQLKFRDLEGAEGFKFLGPSWPKNQSDDASMETFCRSTVRSFWHYHGGCLVGKVVDGDYRVKGTNSLRVVDVSTFDASPGTNPQATLMMIGRYIGLKILKERRVVK
;
A
#
# COMPACT_ATOMS: atom_id res chain seq x y z
N MET A 1 21.94 3.56 7.46
CA MET A 1 20.81 2.61 7.63
C MET A 1 21.33 1.24 8.03
N LYS A 2 20.59 0.52 8.88
CA LYS A 2 20.84 -0.90 9.22
C LYS A 2 19.78 -1.77 8.52
N TYR A 3 20.13 -2.95 8.04
CA TYR A 3 19.23 -3.86 7.33
C TYR A 3 19.25 -5.25 7.97
N VAL A 4 18.08 -5.78 8.34
CA VAL A 4 17.97 -7.16 8.85
C VAL A 4 17.92 -8.11 7.65
N SER A 5 18.82 -9.09 7.59
CA SER A 5 18.93 -10.00 6.44
C SER A 5 18.24 -11.35 6.66
N SER A 6 18.17 -11.82 7.89
CA SER A 6 17.52 -13.09 8.24
C SER A 6 17.31 -13.27 9.75
N TYR A 7 16.41 -14.19 10.13
CA TYR A 7 16.29 -14.70 11.50
C TYR A 7 17.35 -15.74 11.81
N VAL A 8 17.72 -15.81 13.09
CA VAL A 8 18.53 -16.90 13.62
C VAL A 8 17.60 -17.96 14.20
N PHE A 9 17.47 -19.07 13.50
CA PHE A 9 16.94 -20.32 14.06
C PHE A 9 18.12 -21.22 14.45
N PRO A 10 18.09 -21.89 15.61
CA PRO A 10 19.13 -22.86 15.96
C PRO A 10 19.07 -24.03 14.99
N LEU A 11 20.24 -24.49 14.51
CA LEU A 11 20.39 -25.63 13.61
C LEU A 11 20.15 -26.99 14.30
N THR A 12 19.78 -27.00 15.59
CA THR A 12 19.71 -28.23 16.37
C THR A 12 18.37 -28.93 16.21
N ASN A 13 18.47 -30.17 15.77
CA ASN A 13 17.44 -31.19 15.63
C ASN A 13 16.96 -31.69 17.01
N SER A 14 16.47 -30.78 17.87
CA SER A 14 15.97 -31.13 19.20
C SER A 14 14.44 -31.17 19.18
N ASN A 15 13.84 -32.14 19.88
CA ASN A 15 12.39 -32.29 20.09
C ASN A 15 11.67 -31.04 20.69
N ALA A 16 12.40 -29.97 21.00
CA ALA A 16 11.87 -28.65 21.31
C ALA A 16 11.62 -27.89 20.00
N GLY A 17 10.34 -27.69 19.66
CA GLY A 17 9.92 -27.09 18.39
C GLY A 17 10.65 -25.80 18.00
N LEU A 18 10.71 -25.55 16.68
CA LEU A 18 11.42 -24.44 16.04
C LEU A 18 11.18 -23.09 16.74
N SER A 19 12.24 -22.40 17.17
CA SER A 19 12.15 -21.13 17.89
C SER A 19 13.11 -20.08 17.31
N ALA A 20 12.61 -18.87 17.06
CA ALA A 20 13.46 -17.76 16.66
C ALA A 20 14.29 -17.31 17.87
N THR A 21 15.61 -17.17 17.69
CA THR A 21 16.56 -16.79 18.76
C THR A 21 17.13 -15.38 18.60
N GLY A 22 16.86 -14.73 17.48
CA GLY A 22 17.42 -13.42 17.19
C GLY A 22 17.40 -13.06 15.72
N VAL A 23 18.13 -12.01 15.38
CA VAL A 23 18.24 -11.46 14.02
C VAL A 23 19.70 -11.20 13.63
N ILE A 24 19.98 -11.31 12.33
CA ILE A 24 21.22 -10.86 11.70
C ILE A 24 20.94 -9.54 10.99
N TYR A 25 21.76 -8.52 11.22
CA TYR A 25 21.62 -7.24 10.51
C TYR A 25 22.96 -6.64 10.08
N THR A 26 22.96 -5.89 8.99
CA THR A 26 24.13 -5.20 8.44
C THR A 26 24.00 -3.70 8.62
N ASP A 27 25.05 -3.02 9.10
CA ASP A 27 25.06 -1.57 9.26
C ASP A 27 25.43 -0.81 7.98
N SER A 28 25.49 0.52 8.05
CA SER A 28 25.80 1.37 6.90
C SER A 28 27.24 1.23 6.39
N LYS A 29 28.13 0.60 7.16
CA LYS A 29 29.51 0.31 6.76
C LYS A 29 29.66 -1.10 6.20
N GLY A 30 28.56 -1.85 6.06
CA GLY A 30 28.58 -3.23 5.58
C GLY A 30 28.96 -4.26 6.65
N LYS A 31 29.11 -3.85 7.92
CA LYS A 31 29.44 -4.79 9.00
C LYS A 31 28.19 -5.54 9.45
N THR A 32 28.30 -6.87 9.54
CA THR A 32 27.25 -7.75 10.04
C THR A 32 27.27 -7.88 11.55
N HIS A 33 26.10 -7.87 12.16
CA HIS A 33 25.85 -7.94 13.60
C HIS A 33 24.77 -8.98 13.91
N ARG A 34 24.76 -9.45 15.16
CA ARG A 34 23.71 -10.34 15.70
C ARG A 34 23.08 -9.71 16.93
N ALA A 35 21.76 -9.77 17.01
CA ALA A 35 21.01 -9.44 18.22
C ALA A 35 20.20 -10.68 18.64
N LEU A 36 20.43 -11.17 19.84
CA LEU A 36 19.79 -12.37 20.38
C LEU A 36 18.75 -12.00 21.43
N ILE A 37 17.69 -12.80 21.53
CA ILE A 37 16.67 -12.67 22.58
C ILE A 37 17.09 -13.46 23.82
N ARG A 38 16.55 -13.06 24.98
CA ARG A 38 16.68 -13.82 26.24
C ARG A 38 15.53 -14.82 26.39
N ASP A 39 15.57 -15.61 27.45
CA ASP A 39 14.47 -16.51 27.84
C ASP A 39 13.14 -15.77 27.90
N LYS A 40 12.09 -16.39 27.34
CA LYS A 40 10.76 -15.79 27.16
C LYS A 40 10.77 -14.50 26.31
N GLY A 41 11.86 -14.18 25.60
CA GLY A 41 11.90 -13.14 24.60
C GLY A 41 11.21 -13.57 23.30
N GLU A 42 10.90 -12.59 22.44
CA GLU A 42 10.34 -12.83 21.10
C GLU A 42 10.97 -11.86 20.10
N VAL A 43 11.09 -12.29 18.85
CA VAL A 43 11.37 -11.43 17.69
C VAL A 43 10.03 -11.00 17.09
N ILE A 44 9.85 -9.70 16.84
CA ILE A 44 8.62 -9.15 16.26
C ILE A 44 8.97 -8.47 14.93
N LEU A 45 8.31 -8.88 13.85
CA LEU A 45 8.39 -8.23 12.55
C LEU A 45 7.37 -7.10 12.50
N SER A 46 7.86 -5.91 12.16
CA SER A 46 7.03 -4.76 11.79
C SER A 46 7.64 -4.07 10.56
N ALA A 47 8.04 -4.87 9.57
CA ALA A 47 8.71 -4.41 8.35
C ALA A 47 7.73 -4.06 7.21
N GLY A 48 6.42 -4.03 7.51
CA GLY A 48 5.35 -3.65 6.59
C GLY A 48 4.93 -4.77 5.63
N ALA A 49 3.90 -4.49 4.82
CA ALA A 49 3.35 -5.42 3.82
C ALA A 49 4.39 -6.02 2.88
N ILE A 50 5.47 -5.28 2.57
CA ILE A 50 6.52 -5.77 1.68
C ILE A 50 7.65 -6.44 2.46
N GLY A 51 8.19 -5.75 3.47
CA GLY A 51 9.40 -6.21 4.16
C GLY A 51 9.17 -7.44 5.05
N SER A 52 8.01 -7.57 5.68
CA SER A 52 7.72 -8.69 6.57
C SER A 52 7.66 -10.05 5.85
N PRO A 53 6.85 -10.23 4.77
CA PRO A 53 6.89 -11.47 4.01
C PRO A 53 8.25 -11.68 3.31
N GLN A 54 8.90 -10.63 2.83
CA GLN A 54 10.25 -10.75 2.25
C GLN A 54 11.24 -11.36 3.25
N LEU A 55 11.25 -10.87 4.49
CA LEU A 55 12.19 -11.32 5.51
C LEU A 55 11.87 -12.73 6.03
N LEU A 56 10.58 -13.11 6.11
CA LEU A 56 10.19 -14.51 6.36
C LEU A 56 10.73 -15.44 5.26
N LEU A 57 10.53 -15.08 4.00
CA LEU A 57 11.00 -15.87 2.86
C LEU A 57 12.54 -16.01 2.85
N LEU A 58 13.28 -14.91 3.03
CA LEU A 58 14.75 -14.94 3.11
C LEU A 58 15.27 -15.74 4.31
N SER A 59 14.44 -15.92 5.34
CA SER A 59 14.77 -16.72 6.52
C SER A 59 14.27 -18.16 6.44
N GLY A 60 13.83 -18.61 5.26
CA GLY A 60 13.40 -19.99 5.05
C GLY A 60 11.99 -20.32 5.55
N VAL A 61 11.17 -19.33 5.88
CA VAL A 61 9.77 -19.51 6.28
C VAL A 61 8.87 -19.13 5.11
N GLY A 62 8.28 -20.11 4.42
CA GLY A 62 7.46 -19.85 3.25
C GLY A 62 7.19 -21.07 2.36
N PRO A 63 6.72 -20.87 1.11
CA PRO A 63 6.35 -21.96 0.21
C PRO A 63 7.58 -22.77 -0.24
N VAL A 64 7.57 -24.09 -0.03
CA VAL A 64 8.69 -24.99 -0.34
C VAL A 64 9.20 -24.79 -1.77
N ASN A 65 8.32 -24.87 -2.77
CA ASN A 65 8.71 -24.75 -4.18
C ASN A 65 9.40 -23.42 -4.48
N HIS A 66 8.94 -22.32 -3.86
CA HIS A 66 9.53 -20.99 -4.05
C HIS A 66 10.93 -20.92 -3.43
N LEU A 67 11.06 -21.33 -2.17
CA LEU A 67 12.32 -21.31 -1.44
C LEU A 67 13.37 -22.23 -2.08
N SER A 68 12.99 -23.46 -2.40
CA SER A 68 13.87 -24.44 -3.05
C SER A 68 14.33 -23.97 -4.44
N SER A 69 13.46 -23.31 -5.24
CA SER A 69 13.87 -22.75 -6.54
C SER A 69 14.96 -21.68 -6.45
N LEU A 70 15.06 -21.02 -5.29
CA LEU A 70 16.06 -19.99 -5.00
C LEU A 70 17.22 -20.51 -4.13
N HIS A 71 17.28 -21.84 -3.91
CA HIS A 71 18.26 -22.50 -3.04
C HIS A 71 18.28 -21.95 -1.60
N ILE A 72 17.15 -21.45 -1.11
CA ILE A 72 16.99 -21.03 0.28
C ILE A 72 16.61 -22.26 1.12
N PRO A 73 17.36 -22.58 2.19
CA PRO A 73 17.01 -23.67 3.10
C PRO A 73 15.62 -23.46 3.69
N VAL A 74 14.76 -24.47 3.59
CA VAL A 74 13.41 -24.42 4.17
C VAL A 74 13.50 -24.69 5.66
N VAL A 75 13.24 -23.66 6.46
CA VAL A 75 13.16 -23.73 7.92
C VAL A 75 11.75 -24.15 8.34
N HIS A 76 10.73 -23.54 7.75
CA HIS A 76 9.33 -23.92 7.97
C HIS A 76 8.51 -23.73 6.68
N SER A 77 7.81 -24.78 6.27
CA SER A 77 6.91 -24.71 5.12
C SER A 77 5.61 -24.00 5.50
N ASN A 78 5.39 -22.81 4.94
CA ASN A 78 4.12 -22.12 5.01
C ASN A 78 3.73 -21.60 3.61
N PRO A 79 2.73 -22.20 2.94
CA PRO A 79 2.39 -21.85 1.56
C PRO A 79 1.78 -20.45 1.41
N ASP A 80 1.35 -19.80 2.50
CA ASP A 80 0.63 -18.52 2.45
C ASP A 80 1.54 -17.29 2.59
N VAL A 81 2.81 -17.46 2.97
CA VAL A 81 3.76 -16.32 3.10
C VAL A 81 4.00 -15.67 1.74
N GLY A 82 3.76 -14.36 1.66
CA GLY A 82 3.85 -13.56 0.44
C GLY A 82 2.64 -13.69 -0.48
N ASN A 83 1.60 -14.46 -0.13
CA ASN A 83 0.34 -14.50 -0.87
C ASN A 83 -0.69 -13.53 -0.28
N PHE A 84 -1.81 -13.36 -0.99
CA PHE A 84 -2.88 -12.43 -0.60
C PHE A 84 -2.41 -10.98 -0.47
N MET A 85 -1.47 -10.57 -1.33
CA MET A 85 -1.06 -9.18 -1.42
C MET A 85 -2.20 -8.37 -2.04
N ALA A 86 -2.69 -7.37 -1.34
CA ALA A 86 -3.78 -6.52 -1.78
C ALA A 86 -3.35 -5.06 -1.74
N ASP A 87 -3.91 -4.25 -2.64
CA ASP A 87 -3.76 -2.80 -2.62
C ASP A 87 -5.06 -2.16 -3.08
N ASN A 88 -5.53 -1.17 -2.32
CA ASN A 88 -6.73 -0.44 -2.71
C ASN A 88 -6.46 0.32 -4.01
N PRO A 89 -7.25 0.08 -5.07
CA PRO A 89 -7.18 0.88 -6.27
C PRO A 89 -7.50 2.33 -5.95
N ARG A 90 -6.71 3.23 -6.53
CA ARG A 90 -6.99 4.66 -6.57
C ARG A 90 -7.33 5.06 -7.99
N ASN A 91 -8.48 5.69 -8.17
CA ASN A 91 -8.82 6.41 -9.38
C ASN A 91 -8.96 7.89 -9.05
N MET A 92 -8.59 8.76 -9.99
CA MET A 92 -8.54 10.19 -9.72
C MET A 92 -8.82 11.04 -10.96
N ILE A 93 -9.25 12.26 -10.71
CA ILE A 93 -9.30 13.35 -11.69
C ILE A 93 -8.51 14.54 -11.17
N ASN A 94 -7.74 15.17 -12.06
CA ASN A 94 -7.05 16.42 -11.77
C ASN A 94 -7.72 17.53 -12.57
N ILE A 95 -8.43 18.41 -11.87
CA ILE A 95 -9.13 19.56 -12.47
C ILE A 95 -8.16 20.74 -12.43
N VAL A 96 -7.94 21.37 -13.59
CA VAL A 96 -7.22 22.64 -13.65
C VAL A 96 -8.13 23.72 -13.11
N SER A 97 -7.63 24.56 -12.21
CA SER A 97 -8.38 25.69 -11.68
C SER A 97 -8.15 26.95 -12.53
N PRO A 98 -9.20 27.74 -12.83
CA PRO A 98 -9.05 29.02 -13.54
C PRO A 98 -8.47 30.14 -12.67
N PHE A 99 -8.36 29.90 -11.35
CA PHE A 99 -7.76 30.81 -10.38
C PHE A 99 -6.80 30.06 -9.45
N ALA A 100 -5.92 30.80 -8.77
CA ALA A 100 -5.00 30.23 -7.80
C ALA A 100 -5.77 29.59 -6.64
N LEU A 101 -5.47 28.33 -6.36
CA LEU A 101 -5.91 27.62 -5.16
C LEU A 101 -4.75 27.54 -4.18
N ASP A 102 -5.03 27.81 -2.92
CA ASP A 102 -4.09 27.52 -1.84
C ASP A 102 -3.84 26.00 -1.82
N PRO A 103 -2.57 25.55 -1.78
CA PRO A 103 -2.26 24.14 -1.61
C PRO A 103 -2.84 23.60 -0.30
N SER A 104 -3.46 22.43 -0.36
CA SER A 104 -4.09 21.80 0.79
C SER A 104 -3.68 20.33 0.92
N SER A 105 -3.59 19.85 2.15
CA SER A 105 -3.62 18.42 2.42
C SER A 105 -5.08 17.92 2.40
N VAL A 106 -5.25 16.59 2.38
CA VAL A 106 -6.57 15.98 2.57
C VAL A 106 -7.03 16.22 4.00
N GLN A 107 -8.22 16.82 4.14
CA GLN A 107 -8.87 17.07 5.44
C GLN A 107 -10.33 16.63 5.47
N VAL A 108 -11.02 16.67 4.31
CA VAL A 108 -12.41 16.27 4.17
C VAL A 108 -12.48 14.95 3.41
N VAL A 109 -13.25 14.01 3.93
CA VAL A 109 -13.48 12.70 3.32
C VAL A 109 -14.99 12.51 3.15
N GLY A 110 -15.42 12.25 1.92
CA GLY A 110 -16.78 11.84 1.62
C GLY A 110 -16.88 10.32 1.62
N ILE A 111 -17.53 9.72 2.62
CA ILE A 111 -17.74 8.28 2.70
C ILE A 111 -19.18 7.95 2.32
N THR A 112 -19.35 7.13 1.29
CA THR A 112 -20.64 6.65 0.81
C THR A 112 -21.14 5.45 1.63
N SER A 113 -22.43 5.14 1.53
CA SER A 113 -23.06 4.03 2.27
C SER A 113 -22.52 2.65 1.90
N ASP A 114 -21.88 2.52 0.74
CA ASP A 114 -21.21 1.31 0.28
C ASP A 114 -19.68 1.36 0.45
N PHE A 115 -19.19 2.27 1.30
CA PHE A 115 -17.79 2.40 1.68
C PHE A 115 -16.83 2.74 0.53
N ASN A 116 -17.31 3.42 -0.51
CA ASN A 116 -16.43 4.24 -1.36
C ASN A 116 -16.14 5.54 -0.62
N SER A 117 -14.88 5.93 -0.62
CA SER A 117 -14.36 7.14 -0.02
C SER A 117 -13.77 8.04 -1.10
N MET A 118 -14.12 9.32 -1.03
CA MET A 118 -13.59 10.36 -1.88
C MET A 118 -12.83 11.36 -1.04
N GLU A 119 -11.66 11.73 -1.49
CA GLU A 119 -10.81 12.73 -0.85
C GLU A 119 -10.41 13.77 -1.90
N ALA A 120 -10.23 15.02 -1.46
CA ALA A 120 -9.79 16.08 -2.33
C ALA A 120 -8.62 16.85 -1.72
N PHE A 121 -7.72 17.30 -2.58
CA PHE A 121 -6.59 18.15 -2.22
C PHE A 121 -6.21 19.04 -3.40
N SER A 122 -5.61 20.19 -3.09
CA SER A 122 -5.11 21.14 -4.09
C SER A 122 -3.58 21.24 -4.03
N TYR A 123 -2.95 21.44 -5.18
CA TYR A 123 -1.53 21.74 -5.26
C TYR A 123 -1.21 22.59 -6.48
N THR A 124 -0.11 23.34 -6.40
CA THR A 124 0.43 24.09 -7.54
C THR A 124 1.38 23.22 -8.33
N PHE A 125 1.17 23.14 -9.64
CA PHE A 125 2.01 22.38 -10.55
C PHE A 125 2.78 23.33 -11.48
N PRO A 126 4.11 23.37 -11.41
CA PRO A 126 4.92 24.19 -12.30
C PRO A 126 5.01 23.53 -13.68
N PHE A 127 4.53 24.22 -14.71
CA PHE A 127 4.72 23.80 -16.09
C PHE A 127 5.86 24.57 -16.73
N SER A 128 6.97 23.87 -16.96
CA SER A 128 8.11 24.40 -17.72
C SER A 128 7.93 24.09 -19.21
N PHE A 129 7.77 25.13 -20.03
CA PHE A 129 7.85 24.99 -21.49
C PHE A 129 9.16 25.63 -21.98
N PRO A 130 9.85 25.03 -22.97
CA PRO A 130 10.96 25.70 -23.64
C PRO A 130 10.41 26.92 -24.40
N GLN A 131 10.81 28.13 -24.00
CA GLN A 131 10.42 29.37 -24.67
C GLN A 131 11.10 29.46 -26.05
N PRO A 132 10.44 30.02 -27.08
CA PRO A 132 11.06 30.25 -28.39
C PRO A 132 12.34 31.07 -28.25
N PHE A 133 13.46 30.51 -28.71
CA PHE A 133 14.78 31.14 -28.61
C PHE A 133 14.78 32.50 -29.32
N GLY A 134 15.13 33.59 -28.59
CA GLY A 134 15.33 34.93 -29.15
C GLY A 134 14.21 35.96 -28.90
N LEU A 135 13.03 35.55 -28.43
CA LEU A 135 11.93 36.50 -28.11
C LEU A 135 11.96 37.00 -26.66
N PHE A 136 12.46 36.20 -25.73
CA PHE A 136 12.58 36.56 -24.31
C PHE A 136 14.01 36.26 -23.81
N PRO A 137 14.62 37.15 -23.01
CA PRO A 137 15.90 36.85 -22.37
C PRO A 137 15.73 35.63 -21.46
N ASN A 138 16.64 34.65 -21.55
CA ASN A 138 16.66 33.36 -20.83
C ASN A 138 16.02 33.42 -19.43
N SER A 139 14.70 33.24 -19.36
CA SER A 139 13.93 33.13 -18.14
C SER A 139 12.97 31.97 -18.29
N THR A 140 13.32 30.84 -17.67
CA THR A 140 12.36 29.76 -17.42
C THR A 140 11.50 30.16 -16.23
N SER A 141 10.55 31.07 -16.43
CA SER A 141 9.49 31.27 -15.44
C SER A 141 8.42 30.21 -15.73
N PRO A 142 8.28 29.15 -14.90
CA PRO A 142 7.27 28.13 -15.13
C PRO A 142 5.87 28.77 -15.03
N LEU A 143 4.97 28.38 -15.92
CA LEU A 143 3.54 28.68 -15.76
C LEU A 143 3.01 27.82 -14.62
N GLU A 144 2.55 28.46 -13.55
CA GLU A 144 2.00 27.76 -12.40
C GLU A 144 0.50 27.58 -12.57
N PHE A 145 0.06 26.31 -12.59
CA PHE A 145 -1.36 25.98 -12.59
C PHE A 145 -1.74 25.36 -11.25
N SER A 146 -2.81 25.87 -10.65
CA SER A 146 -3.43 25.22 -9.51
C SER A 146 -4.29 24.05 -9.97
N LEU A 147 -4.10 22.90 -9.34
CA LEU A 147 -4.87 21.68 -9.60
C LEU A 147 -5.71 21.34 -8.38
N ALA A 148 -7.00 21.08 -8.60
CA ALA A 148 -7.87 20.43 -7.62
C ALA A 148 -7.97 18.95 -8.00
N THR A 149 -7.50 18.07 -7.12
CA THR A 149 -7.52 16.63 -7.35
C THR A 149 -8.58 15.99 -6.49
N ILE A 150 -9.42 15.15 -7.11
CA ILE A 150 -10.39 14.30 -6.40
C ILE A 150 -9.94 12.85 -6.62
N VAL A 151 -9.69 12.15 -5.53
CA VAL A 151 -9.31 10.73 -5.52
C VAL A 151 -10.44 9.89 -4.96
N GLU A 152 -10.60 8.68 -5.47
CA GLU A 152 -11.57 7.69 -5.03
C GLU A 152 -10.84 6.41 -4.59
N LYS A 153 -11.32 5.84 -3.48
CA LYS A 153 -10.90 4.55 -2.89
C LYS A 153 -12.14 3.81 -2.43
N PHE A 154 -12.23 2.51 -2.71
CA PHE A 154 -13.23 1.64 -2.09
C PHE A 154 -12.63 0.66 -1.07
N SER A 155 -13.48 0.22 -0.13
CA SER A 155 -13.15 -0.81 0.87
C SER A 155 -13.00 -2.20 0.25
N GLY A 156 -12.09 -3.01 0.80
CA GLY A 156 -11.56 -4.21 0.14
C GLY A 156 -10.14 -3.96 -0.32
N PRO A 157 -9.67 -4.40 -1.49
CA PRO A 157 -10.34 -5.05 -2.65
C PRO A 157 -10.55 -6.56 -2.48
N GLN A 158 -11.25 -7.22 -3.41
CA GLN A 158 -11.24 -8.69 -3.51
C GLN A 158 -10.08 -9.23 -4.35
N SER A 159 -9.63 -8.45 -5.33
CA SER A 159 -8.44 -8.72 -6.12
C SER A 159 -7.22 -8.83 -5.21
N THR A 160 -6.54 -9.96 -5.28
CA THR A 160 -5.28 -10.17 -4.57
C THR A 160 -4.23 -10.73 -5.53
N GLY A 161 -2.98 -10.57 -5.16
CA GLY A 161 -1.86 -11.22 -5.84
C GLY A 161 -0.82 -11.72 -4.86
N SER A 162 0.45 -11.57 -5.21
CA SER A 162 1.56 -12.17 -4.46
C SER A 162 2.83 -11.35 -4.53
N LEU A 163 3.72 -11.64 -3.58
CA LEU A 163 5.06 -11.15 -3.44
C LEU A 163 6.05 -12.29 -3.63
N ARG A 164 7.09 -12.05 -4.42
CA ARG A 164 8.12 -13.04 -4.76
C ARG A 164 9.50 -12.40 -4.61
N LEU A 165 10.43 -13.11 -3.99
CA LEU A 165 11.81 -12.67 -3.91
C LEU A 165 12.43 -12.55 -5.31
N LEU A 166 13.14 -11.46 -5.55
CA LEU A 166 14.01 -11.28 -6.74
C LEU A 166 15.48 -11.55 -6.43
N SER A 167 15.86 -11.55 -5.16
CA SER A 167 17.17 -11.94 -4.67
C SER A 167 16.99 -12.98 -3.57
N SER A 168 17.81 -14.03 -3.60
CA SER A 168 17.80 -15.08 -2.58
C SER A 168 18.57 -14.72 -1.31
N ALA A 169 19.32 -13.60 -1.32
CA ALA A 169 20.22 -13.24 -0.23
C ALA A 169 20.22 -11.74 0.13
N ASP A 170 19.96 -10.84 -0.83
CA ASP A 170 20.03 -9.40 -0.59
C ASP A 170 18.64 -8.82 -0.30
N VAL A 171 18.40 -8.53 0.98
CA VAL A 171 17.16 -7.90 1.47
C VAL A 171 16.93 -6.50 0.90
N LYS A 172 17.97 -5.82 0.40
CA LYS A 172 17.84 -4.48 -0.22
C LYS A 172 17.23 -4.55 -1.61
N VAL A 173 17.26 -5.71 -2.26
CA VAL A 173 16.60 -5.92 -3.54
C VAL A 173 15.10 -6.04 -3.27
N SER A 174 14.35 -5.02 -3.69
CA SER A 174 12.90 -5.01 -3.55
C SER A 174 12.30 -6.27 -4.21
N PRO A 175 11.38 -6.97 -3.55
CA PRO A 175 10.74 -8.13 -4.14
C PRO A 175 9.79 -7.70 -5.28
N ALA A 176 9.46 -8.65 -6.15
CA ALA A 176 8.41 -8.47 -7.15
C ALA A 176 7.05 -8.60 -6.48
N VAL A 177 6.15 -7.64 -6.72
CA VAL A 177 4.81 -7.60 -6.14
C VAL A 177 3.79 -7.44 -7.25
N ARG A 178 2.71 -8.23 -7.19
CA ARG A 178 1.54 -8.07 -8.04
C ARG A 178 0.30 -8.01 -7.17
N PHE A 179 -0.57 -7.02 -7.42
CA PHE A 179 -1.86 -6.87 -6.73
C PHE A 179 -3.05 -7.32 -7.58
N ASN A 180 -2.86 -7.48 -8.90
CA ASN A 180 -3.88 -7.88 -9.86
C ASN A 180 -5.13 -6.96 -9.82
N TYR A 181 -4.93 -5.64 -9.84
CA TYR A 181 -6.02 -4.66 -9.82
C TYR A 181 -7.14 -5.01 -10.81
N PHE A 182 -8.39 -5.06 -10.33
CA PHE A 182 -9.58 -5.37 -11.12
C PHE A 182 -9.55 -6.74 -11.81
N SER A 183 -8.88 -7.73 -11.20
CA SER A 183 -9.01 -9.13 -11.59
C SER A 183 -10.36 -9.70 -11.18
N GLU A 184 -10.92 -9.23 -10.06
CA GLU A 184 -12.27 -9.56 -9.63
C GLU A 184 -13.31 -8.54 -10.16
N ALA A 185 -14.42 -9.05 -10.72
CA ALA A 185 -15.45 -8.22 -11.34
C ALA A 185 -16.13 -7.25 -10.36
N VAL A 186 -16.20 -7.62 -9.07
CA VAL A 186 -16.77 -6.76 -8.03
C VAL A 186 -15.95 -5.49 -7.80
N ASP A 187 -14.63 -5.55 -7.96
CA ASP A 187 -13.75 -4.40 -7.72
C ASP A 187 -13.90 -3.36 -8.84
N ILE A 188 -14.02 -3.81 -10.10
CA ILE A 188 -14.26 -2.87 -11.21
C ILE A 188 -15.65 -2.22 -11.09
N ALA A 189 -16.67 -2.99 -10.69
CA ALA A 189 -18.02 -2.45 -10.46
C ALA A 189 -18.04 -1.39 -9.33
N ARG A 190 -17.26 -1.60 -8.26
CA ARG A 190 -17.09 -0.61 -7.18
C ARG A 190 -16.41 0.65 -7.69
N CYS A 191 -15.31 0.54 -8.45
CA CYS A 191 -14.68 1.70 -9.08
C CYS A 191 -15.66 2.48 -9.97
N VAL A 192 -16.40 1.80 -10.86
CA VAL A 192 -17.39 2.46 -11.72
C VAL A 192 -18.41 3.25 -10.90
N LYS A 193 -18.92 2.66 -9.83
CA LYS A 193 -19.87 3.32 -8.92
C LYS A 193 -19.24 4.50 -8.18
N GLY A 194 -18.04 4.36 -7.64
CA GLY A 194 -17.28 5.43 -6.98
C GLY A 194 -17.02 6.60 -7.93
N MET A 195 -16.56 6.32 -9.14
CA MET A 195 -16.31 7.35 -10.15
C MET A 195 -17.60 8.01 -10.64
N ARG A 196 -18.73 7.30 -10.75
CA ARG A 196 -20.03 7.95 -11.00
C ARG A 196 -20.38 8.95 -9.90
N ARG A 197 -20.05 8.65 -8.64
CA ARG A 197 -20.26 9.57 -7.53
C ARG A 197 -19.37 10.80 -7.60
N VAL A 198 -18.12 10.65 -8.07
CA VAL A 198 -17.27 11.79 -8.43
C VAL A 198 -17.92 12.62 -9.55
N GLY A 199 -18.53 11.97 -10.54
CA GLY A 199 -19.30 12.63 -11.60
C GLY A 199 -20.50 13.43 -11.09
N ASP A 200 -21.21 12.94 -10.05
CA ASP A 200 -22.26 13.70 -9.38
C ASP A 200 -21.69 14.92 -8.65
N LEU A 201 -20.55 14.76 -7.97
CA LEU A 201 -19.87 15.86 -7.28
C LEU A 201 -19.49 16.98 -8.26
N LEU A 202 -19.01 16.65 -9.46
CA LEU A 202 -18.70 17.60 -10.53
C LEU A 202 -19.91 18.41 -11.04
N LYS A 203 -21.15 17.97 -10.77
CA LYS A 203 -22.39 18.68 -11.15
C LYS A 203 -22.91 19.61 -10.07
N THR A 204 -22.22 19.70 -8.92
CA THR A 204 -22.65 20.56 -7.81
C THR A 204 -22.28 22.02 -8.04
N GLU A 205 -23.11 22.92 -7.53
CA GLU A 205 -22.90 24.38 -7.58
C GLU A 205 -21.51 24.78 -7.05
N SER A 206 -21.03 24.11 -6.00
CA SER A 206 -19.73 24.41 -5.38
C SER A 206 -18.53 24.20 -6.32
N LEU A 207 -18.67 23.37 -7.36
CA LEU A 207 -17.60 23.11 -8.34
C LEU A 207 -17.77 23.88 -9.66
N GLU A 208 -18.87 24.61 -9.86
CA GLU A 208 -19.10 25.41 -11.07
C GLU A 208 -17.99 26.45 -11.29
N GLN A 209 -17.49 27.05 -10.21
CA GLN A 209 -16.39 28.04 -10.26
C GLN A 209 -15.08 27.49 -10.87
N LEU A 210 -14.88 26.16 -10.90
CA LEU A 210 -13.69 25.55 -11.50
C LEU A 210 -13.83 25.28 -13.00
N LYS A 211 -14.98 25.61 -13.62
CA LYS A 211 -15.18 25.48 -15.06
C LYS A 211 -14.51 26.63 -15.81
N PHE A 212 -14.03 26.31 -17.00
CA PHE A 212 -13.62 27.28 -18.00
C PHE A 212 -14.75 27.51 -18.98
N ARG A 213 -14.84 28.73 -19.49
CA ARG A 213 -15.68 29.07 -20.64
C ARG A 213 -14.82 29.10 -21.89
N ASP A 214 -15.21 28.39 -22.93
CA ASP A 214 -14.55 28.46 -24.23
C ASP A 214 -15.03 29.66 -25.07
N LEU A 215 -14.46 29.81 -26.26
CA LEU A 215 -14.76 30.94 -27.17
C LEU A 215 -16.20 30.90 -27.69
N GLU A 216 -16.84 29.74 -27.71
CA GLU A 216 -18.24 29.55 -28.13
C GLU A 216 -19.21 29.75 -26.95
N GLY A 217 -18.69 30.00 -25.75
CA GLY A 217 -19.47 30.21 -24.54
C GLY A 217 -19.82 28.93 -23.79
N ALA A 218 -19.36 27.76 -24.24
CA ALA A 218 -19.61 26.51 -23.55
C ALA A 218 -18.72 26.39 -22.30
N GLU A 219 -19.32 25.95 -21.20
CA GLU A 219 -18.64 25.80 -19.91
C GLU A 219 -18.27 24.34 -19.64
N GLY A 220 -17.06 24.12 -19.14
CA GLY A 220 -16.60 22.78 -18.78
C GLY A 220 -15.29 22.77 -18.02
N PHE A 221 -15.04 21.66 -17.33
CA PHE A 221 -13.77 21.43 -16.64
C PHE A 221 -12.64 21.19 -17.64
N LYS A 222 -11.45 21.69 -17.32
CA LYS A 222 -10.20 21.30 -17.98
C LYS A 222 -9.48 20.30 -17.08
N PHE A 223 -9.00 19.21 -17.66
CA PHE A 223 -8.35 18.13 -16.90
C PHE A 223 -6.87 18.04 -17.26
N LEU A 224 -6.03 17.78 -16.25
CA LEU A 224 -4.65 17.36 -16.47
C LEU A 224 -4.58 15.82 -16.43
N GLY A 225 -4.28 15.22 -17.59
CA GLY A 225 -4.22 13.77 -17.76
C GLY A 225 -5.49 13.20 -18.42
N PRO A 226 -5.89 11.95 -18.10
CA PRO A 226 -7.06 11.32 -18.68
C PRO A 226 -8.32 12.18 -18.51
N SER A 227 -9.01 12.44 -19.63
CA SER A 227 -10.25 13.21 -19.60
C SER A 227 -11.38 12.41 -18.98
N TRP A 228 -12.28 13.11 -18.29
CA TRP A 228 -13.51 12.52 -17.76
C TRP A 228 -14.36 11.89 -18.88
N PRO A 229 -14.93 10.69 -18.70
CA PRO A 229 -15.80 10.08 -19.70
C PRO A 229 -17.01 10.96 -20.02
N LYS A 230 -17.26 11.21 -21.32
CA LYS A 230 -18.39 12.03 -21.77
C LYS A 230 -19.74 11.38 -21.42
N ASN A 231 -19.87 10.08 -21.67
CA ASN A 231 -21.06 9.30 -21.32
C ASN A 231 -20.82 8.51 -20.04
N GLN A 232 -21.24 9.08 -18.90
CA GLN A 232 -21.08 8.45 -17.57
C GLN A 232 -22.08 7.31 -17.33
N SER A 233 -23.14 7.24 -18.14
CA SER A 233 -24.16 6.18 -18.07
C SER A 233 -23.71 4.90 -18.77
N ASP A 234 -22.68 4.96 -19.62
CA ASP A 234 -22.10 3.79 -20.28
C ASP A 234 -21.09 3.09 -19.36
N ASP A 235 -21.43 1.86 -18.94
CA ASP A 235 -20.57 1.03 -18.09
C ASP A 235 -19.21 0.75 -18.76
N ALA A 236 -19.19 0.45 -20.07
CA ALA A 236 -17.96 0.10 -20.76
C ALA A 236 -16.93 1.25 -20.79
N SER A 237 -17.41 2.47 -21.02
CA SER A 237 -16.60 3.68 -20.94
C SER A 237 -16.06 3.92 -19.52
N MET A 238 -16.89 3.74 -18.49
CA MET A 238 -16.48 3.92 -17.10
C MET A 238 -15.48 2.84 -16.65
N GLU A 239 -15.67 1.58 -17.04
CA GLU A 239 -14.73 0.50 -16.76
C GLU A 239 -13.38 0.76 -17.44
N THR A 240 -13.40 1.20 -18.70
CA THR A 240 -12.18 1.56 -19.44
C THR A 240 -11.43 2.69 -18.72
N PHE A 241 -12.16 3.69 -18.24
CA PHE A 241 -11.57 4.76 -17.43
C PHE A 241 -10.95 4.22 -16.14
N CYS A 242 -11.68 3.40 -15.38
CA CYS A 242 -11.18 2.77 -14.16
C CYS A 242 -9.88 2.00 -14.41
N ARG A 243 -9.85 1.11 -15.42
CA ARG A 243 -8.67 0.29 -15.75
C ARG A 243 -7.47 1.10 -16.24
N SER A 244 -7.70 2.11 -17.08
CA SER A 244 -6.61 2.90 -17.67
C SER A 244 -6.00 3.92 -16.72
N THR A 245 -6.78 4.37 -15.72
CA THR A 245 -6.36 5.43 -14.79
C THR A 245 -5.96 4.93 -13.41
N VAL A 246 -6.12 3.63 -13.15
CA VAL A 246 -5.81 3.04 -11.84
C VAL A 246 -4.39 3.31 -11.39
N ARG A 247 -4.26 3.67 -10.12
CA ARG A 247 -2.99 3.81 -9.40
C ARG A 247 -3.12 3.15 -8.04
N SER A 248 -2.00 3.03 -7.34
CA SER A 248 -2.02 2.67 -5.93
C SER A 248 -2.62 3.81 -5.09
N PHE A 249 -3.38 3.46 -4.05
CA PHE A 249 -3.70 4.36 -2.93
C PHE A 249 -2.63 4.30 -1.82
N TRP A 250 -1.55 3.54 -2.03
CA TRP A 250 -0.47 3.30 -1.05
C TRP A 250 -0.93 2.64 0.26
N HIS A 251 -2.12 2.02 0.24
CA HIS A 251 -2.72 1.33 1.37
C HIS A 251 -2.60 -0.20 1.22
N TYR A 252 -1.53 -0.65 0.56
CA TYR A 252 -1.28 -2.06 0.33
C TYR A 252 -1.04 -2.82 1.64
N HIS A 253 -1.54 -4.04 1.67
CA HIS A 253 -1.66 -4.89 2.84
C HIS A 253 -1.56 -6.36 2.44
N GLY A 254 -1.59 -7.25 3.43
CA GLY A 254 -1.48 -8.69 3.21
C GLY A 254 -0.04 -9.20 3.06
N GLY A 255 0.11 -10.48 2.71
CA GLY A 255 1.39 -11.18 2.67
C GLY A 255 1.67 -12.06 3.89
N CYS A 256 1.09 -11.75 5.06
CA CYS A 256 1.26 -12.49 6.32
C CYS A 256 -0.05 -12.61 7.11
N LEU A 257 -1.17 -12.90 6.44
CA LEU A 257 -2.51 -12.83 7.03
C LEU A 257 -2.69 -13.62 8.34
N VAL A 258 -3.48 -13.05 9.25
CA VAL A 258 -4.01 -13.78 10.42
C VAL A 258 -4.82 -14.99 9.95
N GLY A 259 -4.67 -16.12 10.65
CA GLY A 259 -5.28 -17.41 10.31
C GLY A 259 -4.49 -18.21 9.28
N LYS A 260 -3.70 -17.55 8.42
CA LYS A 260 -2.90 -18.19 7.37
C LYS A 260 -1.43 -18.33 7.76
N VAL A 261 -0.76 -17.19 7.97
CA VAL A 261 0.67 -17.10 8.34
C VAL A 261 0.86 -16.93 9.84
N VAL A 262 0.05 -16.07 10.45
CA VAL A 262 0.06 -15.85 11.90
C VAL A 262 -1.22 -16.33 12.56
N ASP A 263 -1.17 -16.64 13.86
CA ASP A 263 -2.35 -16.97 14.66
C ASP A 263 -3.09 -15.70 15.17
N GLY A 264 -4.16 -15.89 15.96
CA GLY A 264 -4.95 -14.79 16.53
C GLY A 264 -4.22 -13.92 17.57
N ASP A 265 -3.03 -14.34 18.00
CA ASP A 265 -2.11 -13.58 18.83
C ASP A 265 -0.89 -13.08 18.03
N TYR A 266 -0.99 -13.11 16.70
CA TYR A 266 0.02 -12.62 15.77
C TYR A 266 1.34 -13.41 15.79
N ARG A 267 1.36 -14.63 16.36
CA ARG A 267 2.53 -15.52 16.32
C ARG A 267 2.63 -16.22 14.98
N VAL A 268 3.84 -16.31 14.43
CA VAL A 268 4.08 -17.04 13.17
C VAL A 268 3.84 -18.53 13.41
N LYS A 269 2.87 -19.09 12.68
CA LYS A 269 2.46 -20.50 12.84
C LYS A 269 3.64 -21.42 12.56
N GLY A 270 3.77 -22.48 13.38
CA GLY A 270 4.86 -23.45 13.28
C GLY A 270 6.19 -22.99 13.85
N THR A 271 6.25 -21.81 14.47
CA THR A 271 7.44 -21.27 15.13
C THR A 271 7.12 -20.74 16.53
N ASN A 272 8.11 -20.78 17.41
CA ASN A 272 8.08 -20.15 18.73
C ASN A 272 8.86 -18.83 18.70
N SER A 273 8.54 -17.92 19.62
CA SER A 273 9.25 -16.65 19.81
C SER A 273 9.34 -15.75 18.57
N LEU A 274 8.37 -15.84 17.65
CA LEU A 274 8.29 -15.03 16.43
C LEU A 274 6.87 -14.52 16.20
N ARG A 275 6.72 -13.20 15.97
CA ARG A 275 5.44 -12.56 15.61
C ARG A 275 5.56 -11.65 14.40
N VAL A 276 4.46 -11.40 13.71
CA VAL A 276 4.34 -10.31 12.72
C VAL A 276 3.26 -9.36 13.18
N VAL A 277 3.60 -8.09 13.37
CA VAL A 277 2.68 -7.04 13.84
C VAL A 277 2.87 -5.81 12.95
N ASP A 278 2.21 -5.83 11.81
CA ASP A 278 2.06 -4.71 10.89
C ASP A 278 0.91 -5.00 9.90
N VAL A 279 0.76 -4.14 8.89
CA VAL A 279 -0.30 -4.20 7.88
C VAL A 279 -0.25 -5.46 7.01
N SER A 280 0.84 -6.23 7.01
CA SER A 280 0.90 -7.51 6.27
C SER A 280 -0.07 -8.56 6.79
N THR A 281 -0.57 -8.37 8.01
CA THR A 281 -1.46 -9.32 8.70
C THR A 281 -2.95 -9.11 8.40
N PHE A 282 -3.28 -8.05 7.66
CA PHE A 282 -4.64 -7.59 7.39
C PHE A 282 -5.12 -8.13 6.03
N ASP A 283 -6.35 -8.65 6.00
CA ASP A 283 -7.03 -9.10 4.78
C ASP A 283 -7.77 -7.97 4.05
N ALA A 284 -8.08 -6.88 4.76
CA ALA A 284 -8.62 -5.65 4.22
C ALA A 284 -8.00 -4.41 4.88
N SER A 285 -7.89 -3.31 4.13
CA SER A 285 -7.42 -2.03 4.65
C SER A 285 -8.41 -1.45 5.68
N PRO A 286 -7.99 -1.17 6.93
CA PRO A 286 -8.89 -0.65 7.95
C PRO A 286 -9.21 0.82 7.73
N GLY A 287 -10.49 1.14 7.60
CA GLY A 287 -10.98 2.51 7.39
C GLY A 287 -10.53 3.13 6.05
N THR A 288 -10.66 4.46 5.94
CA THR A 288 -10.21 5.19 4.76
C THR A 288 -8.68 5.26 4.69
N ASN A 289 -8.03 5.66 5.79
CA ASN A 289 -6.59 5.80 5.91
C ASN A 289 -6.10 4.93 7.09
N PRO A 290 -5.28 3.88 6.86
CA PRO A 290 -5.05 2.83 7.85
C PRO A 290 -4.04 3.20 8.95
N GLN A 291 -3.30 4.31 8.80
CA GLN A 291 -2.16 4.65 9.66
C GLN A 291 -2.50 4.64 11.16
N ALA A 292 -3.60 5.27 11.57
CA ALA A 292 -3.97 5.35 12.98
C ALA A 292 -4.23 3.95 13.59
N THR A 293 -4.92 3.09 12.83
CA THR A 293 -5.16 1.70 13.22
C THR A 293 -3.85 0.92 13.34
N LEU A 294 -2.90 1.14 12.43
CA LEU A 294 -1.59 0.49 12.47
C LEU A 294 -0.72 0.98 13.63
N MET A 295 -0.78 2.26 13.98
CA MET A 295 -0.12 2.76 15.19
C MET A 295 -0.73 2.13 16.45
N MET A 296 -2.05 1.99 16.48
CA MET A 296 -2.77 1.38 17.60
C MET A 296 -2.43 -0.10 17.76
N ILE A 297 -2.42 -0.89 16.67
CA ILE A 297 -2.17 -2.35 16.76
C ILE A 297 -0.80 -2.66 17.33
N GLY A 298 0.24 -1.87 17.00
CA GLY A 298 1.57 -2.02 17.57
C GLY A 298 1.57 -1.93 19.10
N ARG A 299 0.90 -0.90 19.65
CA ARG A 299 0.75 -0.76 21.10
C ARG A 299 -0.13 -1.85 21.70
N TYR A 300 -1.25 -2.17 21.04
CA TYR A 300 -2.21 -3.16 21.52
C TYR A 300 -1.56 -4.54 21.71
N ILE A 301 -0.82 -5.02 20.73
CA ILE A 301 -0.11 -6.31 20.83
C ILE A 301 1.02 -6.25 21.85
N GLY A 302 1.74 -5.13 21.95
CA GLY A 302 2.73 -4.93 23.02
C GLY A 302 2.13 -5.10 24.42
N LEU A 303 0.94 -4.55 24.67
CA LEU A 303 0.23 -4.73 25.94
C LEU A 303 -0.24 -6.17 26.17
N LYS A 304 -0.72 -6.86 25.12
CA LYS A 304 -1.06 -8.29 25.21
C LYS A 304 0.15 -9.14 25.61
N ILE A 305 1.30 -8.92 24.96
CA ILE A 305 2.56 -9.62 25.29
C ILE A 305 2.95 -9.38 26.76
N LEU A 306 2.87 -8.14 27.25
CA LEU A 306 3.16 -7.83 28.65
C LEU A 306 2.20 -8.55 29.61
N LYS A 307 0.91 -8.65 29.27
CA LYS A 307 -0.07 -9.38 30.08
C LYS A 307 0.23 -10.87 30.12
N GLU A 308 0.52 -11.49 28.98
CA GLU A 308 0.92 -12.90 28.89
C GLU A 308 2.13 -13.19 29.78
N ARG A 309 3.13 -12.30 29.79
CA ARG A 309 4.35 -12.46 30.60
C ARG A 309 4.13 -12.34 32.11
N ARG A 310 3.05 -11.66 32.55
CA ARG A 310 2.70 -11.56 33.97
C ARG A 310 2.01 -12.81 34.51
N VAL A 311 1.30 -13.56 33.67
CA VAL A 311 0.56 -14.77 34.06
C VAL A 311 1.49 -15.99 34.22
N VAL A 312 2.68 -15.96 33.58
CA VAL A 312 3.68 -17.05 33.61
C VAL A 312 4.79 -16.77 34.65
N LYS A 313 4.50 -15.98 35.68
CA LYS A 313 5.31 -15.83 36.89
C LYS A 313 4.61 -16.53 38.04
#